data_AF-A0A086YYD9-F1
#
_entry.id   AF-A0A086YYD9-F1
#
_cell.length_a   1.000
_cell.length_b   1.000
_cell.length_c   1.000
_cell.angle_alpha   90.00
_cell.angle_beta   90.00
_cell.angle_gamma   90.00
#
_symmetry.space_group_name_H-M   'P 1'
#
loop_
_entity.id
_entity.type
_entity.pdbx_description
1 polymer ?
#
loop_
_entity_poly.entity_id
_entity_poly.type
_entity_poly.pdbx_seq_one_letter_code
_entity_poly.pdbx_strand_id
1 'polypeptide(L)'
;MRGWLGHAPSRKRRGGMPKSFGRAKTGNPIDKLKYLQEGMVPSSRQAGAASLGPRPSDGPAPPQPPLVLTPAVACDPETDPAVLWYIARELPELRRWLAANPRASPELLEAISQLGGPGVKQALGLLMDYLDKRRNEAD
;
A
#
# COMPACT_ATOMS: atom_id res chain seq x y z
N MET A 1 -23.51 62.01 2.42
CA MET A 1 -24.43 61.53 1.37
C MET A 1 -24.44 60.00 1.43
N ARG A 2 -25.51 59.36 1.92
CA ARG A 2 -26.56 58.62 1.15
C ARG A 2 -25.94 57.65 0.12
N GLY A 3 -26.24 56.35 0.05
CA GLY A 3 -27.25 55.54 0.73
C GLY A 3 -27.13 54.05 0.35
N TRP A 4 -27.87 53.23 1.10
CA TRP A 4 -28.13 51.82 0.85
C TRP A 4 -29.16 51.60 -0.27
N LEU A 5 -29.04 50.48 -1.00
CA LEU A 5 -30.03 49.62 -1.68
C LEU A 5 -29.34 49.00 -2.93
N GLY A 6 -29.46 47.73 -3.29
CA GLY A 6 -30.30 46.63 -2.83
C GLY A 6 -30.30 45.54 -3.91
N HIS A 7 -30.87 44.38 -3.55
CA HIS A 7 -31.49 43.38 -4.42
C HIS A 7 -30.59 42.39 -5.20
N ALA A 8 -30.61 41.16 -4.69
CA ALA A 8 -30.66 39.96 -5.54
C ALA A 8 -31.96 39.92 -6.35
N PRO A 9 -31.96 39.24 -7.52
CA PRO A 9 -32.97 38.21 -7.69
C PRO A 9 -32.47 36.90 -8.34
N SER A 10 -33.17 35.85 -7.93
CA SER A 10 -33.10 34.45 -8.35
C SER A 10 -33.82 34.20 -9.70
N ARG A 11 -33.28 33.31 -10.55
CA ARG A 11 -33.98 32.39 -11.51
C ARG A 11 -32.93 31.65 -12.35
N LYS A 12 -32.67 30.35 -12.19
CA LYS A 12 -33.44 29.10 -12.46
C LYS A 12 -33.59 28.73 -13.96
N ARG A 13 -33.17 27.47 -14.23
CA ARG A 13 -33.59 26.50 -15.27
C ARG A 13 -32.74 26.42 -16.56
N ARG A 14 -31.99 25.33 -16.68
CA ARG A 14 -32.07 24.23 -17.69
C ARG A 14 -30.71 23.49 -17.62
N GLY A 15 -30.62 22.25 -17.14
CA GLY A 15 -31.25 21.05 -17.68
C GLY A 15 -30.35 20.48 -18.77
N GLY A 16 -29.54 19.46 -18.47
CA GLY A 16 -28.73 18.78 -19.48
C GLY A 16 -27.62 17.87 -18.95
N MET A 17 -27.94 16.58 -18.81
CA MET A 17 -27.05 15.40 -18.84
C MET A 17 -26.00 15.19 -17.73
N PRO A 18 -26.21 14.23 -16.81
CA PRO A 18 -25.11 13.61 -16.10
C PRO A 18 -24.33 12.72 -17.10
N LYS A 19 -23.07 13.06 -17.39
CA LYS A 19 -22.12 12.09 -17.92
C LYS A 19 -21.71 11.19 -16.76
N SER A 20 -22.48 10.13 -16.58
CA SER A 20 -22.10 8.96 -15.79
C SER A 20 -20.88 8.32 -16.43
N PHE A 21 -19.69 8.83 -16.10
CA PHE A 21 -18.52 7.97 -16.04
C PHE A 21 -18.75 7.06 -14.85
N GLY A 22 -19.39 5.92 -15.13
CA GLY A 22 -19.35 4.75 -14.28
C GLY A 22 -17.88 4.37 -14.10
N ARG A 23 -17.23 5.01 -13.13
CA ARG A 23 -15.98 4.53 -12.57
C ARG A 23 -16.37 3.24 -11.87
N ALA A 24 -16.25 2.14 -12.61
CA ALA A 24 -16.20 0.81 -12.04
C ALA A 24 -15.32 0.94 -10.78
N LYS A 25 -15.91 0.63 -9.63
CA LYS A 25 -15.16 0.44 -8.40
C LYS A 25 -14.33 -0.81 -8.62
N THR A 26 -13.25 -0.70 -9.39
CA THR A 26 -12.07 -1.52 -9.18
C THR A 26 -11.72 -1.22 -7.74
N GLY A 27 -12.08 -2.12 -6.82
CA GLY A 27 -11.65 -2.04 -5.44
C GLY A 27 -10.16 -1.72 -5.47
N ASN A 28 -9.74 -0.74 -4.66
CA ASN A 28 -8.33 -0.39 -4.61
C ASN A 28 -7.61 -1.71 -4.31
N PRO A 29 -6.60 -2.16 -5.08
CA PRO A 29 -5.92 -3.42 -4.78
C PRO A 29 -5.39 -3.46 -3.33
N ILE A 30 -5.18 -2.29 -2.73
CA ILE A 30 -4.85 -2.08 -1.31
C ILE A 30 -6.01 -2.45 -0.36
N ASP A 31 -7.27 -2.26 -0.75
CA ASP A 31 -8.43 -2.68 0.05
C ASP A 31 -8.39 -4.19 0.28
N LYS A 32 -7.93 -4.98 -0.72
CA LYS A 32 -7.80 -6.43 -0.58
C LYS A 32 -6.79 -6.81 0.51
N LEU A 33 -5.72 -6.05 0.69
CA LEU A 33 -4.75 -6.24 1.78
C LEU A 33 -5.34 -5.91 3.16
N LYS A 34 -6.25 -4.94 3.26
CA LYS A 34 -6.95 -4.62 4.51
C LYS A 34 -8.01 -5.67 4.88
N TYR A 35 -8.80 -6.15 3.91
CA TYR A 35 -9.82 -7.17 4.15
C TYR A 35 -9.26 -8.55 4.54
N LEU A 36 -8.06 -8.91 4.09
CA LEU A 36 -7.36 -10.14 4.50
C LEU A 36 -6.88 -10.09 5.97
N GLN A 37 -6.81 -8.90 6.57
CA GLN A 37 -6.33 -8.69 7.93
C GLN A 37 -7.48 -8.65 8.96
N GLU A 38 -8.73 -8.33 8.55
CA GLU A 38 -9.83 -7.95 9.47
C GLU A 38 -10.98 -8.99 9.57
N GLY A 39 -10.72 -10.26 9.25
CA GLY A 39 -11.68 -11.36 9.37
C GLY A 39 -11.78 -11.98 10.77
N MET A 40 -12.50 -11.31 11.68
CA MET A 40 -13.38 -11.85 12.74
C MET A 40 -12.89 -13.02 13.64
N VAL A 41 -12.77 -12.76 14.95
CA VAL A 41 -13.15 -13.73 15.99
C VAL A 41 -14.24 -13.10 16.86
N PRO A 42 -15.49 -13.59 16.84
CA PRO A 42 -16.49 -13.18 17.82
C PRO A 42 -16.20 -13.87 19.15
N SER A 43 -16.28 -13.07 20.21
CA SER A 43 -16.42 -13.54 21.59
C SER A 43 -17.59 -14.52 21.68
N SER A 44 -17.32 -15.76 22.08
CA SER A 44 -18.34 -16.69 22.56
C SER A 44 -17.84 -17.37 23.83
N ARG A 45 -18.34 -16.86 24.96
CA ARG A 45 -18.42 -17.58 26.22
C ARG A 45 -19.12 -18.90 25.99
N GLN A 46 -18.46 -20.02 26.29
CA GLN A 46 -19.17 -21.15 26.87
C GLN A 46 -18.25 -21.97 27.76
N ALA A 47 -18.61 -21.97 29.04
CA ALA A 47 -18.13 -22.91 30.03
C ALA A 47 -18.66 -24.32 29.69
N GLY A 48 -17.87 -25.35 29.97
CA GLY A 48 -18.33 -26.73 29.84
C GLY A 48 -17.18 -27.71 29.98
N ALA A 49 -17.17 -28.45 31.08
CA ALA A 49 -16.12 -29.35 31.50
C ALA A 49 -16.10 -30.69 30.72
N ALA A 50 -14.93 -31.32 30.80
CA ALA A 50 -14.71 -32.77 30.90
C ALA A 50 -14.72 -33.66 29.64
N SER A 51 -13.55 -34.27 29.44
CA SER A 51 -13.32 -35.72 29.20
C SER A 51 -13.28 -36.31 27.79
N LEU A 52 -12.07 -36.84 27.48
CA LEU A 52 -11.70 -38.09 26.79
C LEU A 52 -11.71 -38.20 25.23
N GLY A 53 -10.49 -38.20 24.65
CA GLY A 53 -10.07 -38.85 23.39
C GLY A 53 -10.13 -38.02 22.09
N PRO A 54 -9.61 -38.52 20.94
CA PRO A 54 -8.29 -39.08 20.61
C PRO A 54 -7.38 -38.05 19.89
N ARG A 55 -6.11 -38.38 19.59
CA ARG A 55 -5.23 -37.56 18.72
C ARG A 55 -5.66 -37.69 17.24
N PRO A 56 -5.81 -36.57 16.51
CA PRO A 56 -5.38 -36.50 15.12
C PRO A 56 -4.46 -35.29 14.89
N SER A 57 -3.31 -35.55 14.30
CA SER A 57 -2.31 -34.55 13.88
C SER A 57 -2.75 -33.75 12.65
N ASP A 58 -4.02 -33.34 12.55
CA ASP A 58 -4.62 -32.73 11.35
C ASP A 58 -5.42 -31.47 11.71
N GLY A 59 -4.81 -30.59 12.49
CA GLY A 59 -5.32 -29.22 12.64
C GLY A 59 -4.91 -28.40 11.40
N PRO A 60 -5.80 -27.57 10.82
CA PRO A 60 -5.37 -26.62 9.81
C PRO A 60 -4.22 -25.82 10.41
N ALA A 61 -3.08 -25.77 9.69
CA ALA A 61 -1.94 -24.97 10.10
C ALA A 61 -2.44 -23.59 10.53
N PRO A 62 -2.00 -23.06 11.69
CA PRO A 62 -2.49 -21.78 12.19
C PRO A 62 -2.42 -20.76 11.06
N PRO A 63 -3.46 -19.93 10.87
CA PRO A 63 -3.48 -18.96 9.79
C PRO A 63 -2.20 -18.15 9.87
N GLN A 64 -1.50 -18.09 8.75
CA GLN A 64 -0.20 -17.45 8.63
C GLN A 64 -0.31 -16.06 9.30
N PRO A 65 0.63 -15.71 10.19
CA PRO A 65 0.55 -14.44 10.90
C PRO A 65 0.39 -13.30 9.89
N PRO A 66 -0.35 -12.24 10.25
CA PRO A 66 -0.59 -11.13 9.33
C PRO A 66 0.72 -10.62 8.75
N LEU A 67 0.76 -10.45 7.42
CA LEU A 67 1.97 -10.10 6.69
C LEU A 67 2.48 -8.72 7.14
N VAL A 68 3.43 -8.72 8.06
CA VAL A 68 4.16 -7.52 8.43
C VAL A 68 5.04 -7.15 7.24
N LEU A 69 4.84 -5.97 6.67
CA LEU A 69 5.73 -5.46 5.64
C LEU A 69 7.09 -5.19 6.27
N THR A 70 8.10 -5.93 5.81
CA THR A 70 9.46 -5.93 6.35
C THR A 70 10.48 -5.52 5.28
N PRO A 71 11.72 -5.18 5.65
CA PRO A 71 12.80 -4.97 4.68
C PRO A 71 12.99 -6.14 3.71
N ALA A 72 12.81 -7.38 4.18
CA ALA A 72 12.90 -8.57 3.34
C ALA A 72 11.86 -8.55 2.22
N VAL A 73 10.59 -8.29 2.55
CA VAL A 73 9.50 -8.13 1.57
C VAL A 73 9.78 -6.96 0.62
N ALA A 74 10.34 -5.85 1.13
CA ALA A 74 10.67 -4.69 0.30
C ALA A 74 11.78 -4.99 -0.72
N CYS A 75 12.69 -5.92 -0.45
CA CYS A 75 13.78 -6.33 -1.37
C CYS A 75 13.44 -7.54 -2.24
N ASP A 76 12.36 -8.26 -1.93
CA ASP A 76 12.01 -9.53 -2.56
C ASP A 76 11.63 -9.33 -4.06
N PRO A 77 12.24 -10.09 -5.00
CA PRO A 77 11.96 -10.03 -6.42
C PRO A 77 10.56 -10.54 -6.83
N GLU A 78 9.85 -11.23 -5.95
CA GLU A 78 8.49 -11.73 -6.19
C GLU A 78 7.42 -10.77 -5.66
N THR A 79 7.82 -9.70 -4.96
CA THR A 79 6.87 -8.73 -4.40
C THR A 79 6.13 -7.97 -5.51
N ASP A 80 4.80 -7.93 -5.36
CA ASP A 80 3.91 -7.26 -6.31
C ASP A 80 4.19 -5.74 -6.38
N PRO A 81 4.21 -5.14 -7.60
CA PRO A 81 4.46 -3.71 -7.76
C PRO A 81 3.51 -2.81 -6.96
N ALA A 82 2.24 -3.18 -6.78
CA ALA A 82 1.29 -2.39 -6.00
C ALA A 82 1.67 -2.37 -4.50
N VAL A 83 2.24 -3.46 -3.99
CA VAL A 83 2.78 -3.52 -2.62
C VAL A 83 4.00 -2.62 -2.49
N LEU A 84 4.88 -2.58 -3.49
CA LEU A 84 6.04 -1.67 -3.48
C LEU A 84 5.62 -0.20 -3.46
N TRP A 85 4.61 0.17 -4.26
CA TRP A 85 4.03 1.52 -4.24
C TRP A 85 3.35 1.84 -2.91
N TYR A 86 2.75 0.85 -2.26
CA TYR A 86 2.19 1.02 -0.92
C TYR A 86 3.27 1.31 0.11
N ILE A 87 4.35 0.52 0.12
CA ILE A 87 5.53 0.75 0.98
C ILE A 87 6.10 2.16 0.74
N ALA A 88 6.22 2.57 -0.53
CA ALA A 88 6.74 3.89 -0.89
C ALA A 88 5.93 5.04 -0.28
N ARG A 89 4.61 4.90 -0.14
CA ARG A 89 3.75 5.98 0.34
C ARG A 89 3.59 5.93 1.85
N GLU A 90 3.32 4.75 2.40
CA GLU A 90 2.86 4.59 3.78
C GLU A 90 3.98 4.28 4.78
N LEU A 91 5.13 3.75 4.33
CA LEU A 91 6.19 3.24 5.22
C LEU A 91 7.54 3.93 4.96
N PRO A 92 7.75 5.17 5.46
CA PRO A 92 8.99 5.93 5.23
C PRO A 92 10.26 5.19 5.65
N GLU A 93 10.22 4.44 6.76
CA GLU A 93 11.33 3.62 7.26
C GLU A 93 11.77 2.53 6.29
N LEU A 94 10.85 2.05 5.44
CA LEU A 94 11.13 0.97 4.51
C LEU A 94 11.55 1.42 3.11
N ARG A 95 11.32 2.69 2.76
CA ARG A 95 11.58 3.23 1.41
C ARG A 95 13.01 2.98 0.93
N ARG A 96 14.01 3.08 1.82
CA ARG A 96 15.42 2.86 1.48
C ARG A 96 15.69 1.46 0.91
N TRP A 97 14.91 0.46 1.32
CA TRP A 97 15.10 -0.92 0.89
C TRP A 97 14.58 -1.17 -0.53
N LEU A 98 13.64 -0.34 -1.01
CA LEU A 98 13.12 -0.44 -2.37
C LEU A 98 14.20 -0.23 -3.44
N ALA A 99 15.26 0.51 -3.13
CA ALA A 99 16.40 0.68 -4.03
C ALA A 99 17.15 -0.64 -4.34
N ALA A 100 17.05 -1.64 -3.46
CA ALA A 100 17.65 -2.95 -3.66
C ALA A 100 16.71 -3.94 -4.38
N ASN A 101 15.44 -3.58 -4.61
CA ASN A 101 14.48 -4.47 -5.22
C ASN A 101 14.59 -4.45 -6.76
N PRO A 102 14.88 -5.59 -7.43
CA PRO A 102 14.99 -5.64 -8.89
C PRO A 102 13.66 -5.48 -9.64
N ARG A 103 12.52 -5.54 -8.95
CA ARG A 103 11.19 -5.22 -9.49
C ARG A 103 10.83 -3.75 -9.32
N ALA A 104 11.59 -2.97 -8.56
CA ALA A 104 11.34 -1.55 -8.43
C ALA A 104 11.46 -0.87 -9.79
N SER A 105 10.37 -0.26 -10.26
CA SER A 105 10.38 0.46 -11.52
C SER A 105 11.18 1.77 -11.39
N PRO A 106 11.71 2.30 -12.50
CA PRO A 106 12.37 3.61 -12.48
C PRO A 106 11.47 4.72 -11.91
N GLU A 107 10.18 4.71 -12.26
CA GLU A 107 9.18 5.65 -11.73
C GLU A 107 9.02 5.53 -10.21
N LEU A 108 9.08 4.32 -9.66
CA LEU A 108 9.03 4.10 -8.22
C LEU A 108 10.29 4.64 -7.53
N LEU A 109 11.47 4.40 -8.11
CA LEU A 109 12.74 4.90 -7.56
C LEU A 109 12.81 6.43 -7.61
N GLU A 110 12.29 7.05 -8.68
CA GLU A 110 12.12 8.49 -8.76
C GLU A 110 11.16 8.99 -7.67
N ALA A 111 10.00 8.35 -7.52
CA ALA A 111 9.01 8.74 -6.52
C ALA A 111 9.59 8.71 -5.10
N ILE A 112 10.33 7.67 -4.71
CA ILE A 112 10.95 7.63 -3.37
C ILE A 112 12.08 8.65 -3.23
N SER A 113 12.76 9.02 -4.32
CA SER A 113 13.77 10.08 -4.30
C SER A 113 13.15 11.44 -3.95
N GLN A 114 11.95 11.72 -4.48
CA GLN A 114 11.21 12.95 -4.23
C GLN A 114 10.55 12.96 -2.84
N LEU A 115 9.93 11.84 -2.45
CA LEU A 115 9.30 11.69 -1.13
C LEU A 115 10.33 11.66 0.00
N GLY A 116 11.54 11.20 -0.29
CA GLY A 116 12.61 11.01 0.68
C GLY A 116 12.27 9.99 1.77
N GLY A 117 13.02 10.04 2.86
CA GLY A 117 12.89 9.13 4.00
C GLY A 117 14.25 8.79 4.58
N PRO A 118 14.30 8.15 5.76
CA PRO A 118 15.55 7.78 6.41
C PRO A 118 16.40 6.87 5.51
N GLY A 119 17.60 7.34 5.16
CA GLY A 119 18.55 6.56 4.37
C GLY A 119 18.23 6.41 2.87
N VAL A 120 17.14 6.97 2.35
CA VAL A 120 16.76 6.84 0.93
C VAL A 120 17.83 7.42 0.00
N LYS A 121 18.31 8.63 0.29
CA LYS A 121 19.37 9.27 -0.51
C LYS A 121 20.65 8.43 -0.56
N GLN A 122 21.02 7.83 0.57
CA GLN A 122 22.21 6.98 0.66
C GLN A 122 22.03 5.69 -0.14
N ALA A 123 20.87 5.03 0.00
CA ALA A 123 20.56 3.80 -0.72
C ALA A 123 20.55 4.01 -2.25
N LEU A 124 19.92 5.09 -2.72
CA LEU A 124 19.93 5.44 -4.15
C LEU A 124 21.34 5.79 -4.65
N GLY A 125 22.14 6.50 -3.84
CA GLY A 125 23.53 6.79 -4.18
C GLY A 125 24.37 5.52 -4.37
N LEU A 126 24.25 4.56 -3.45
CA LEU A 126 24.92 3.26 -3.56
C LEU A 126 24.46 2.46 -4.78
N LEU A 127 23.17 2.51 -5.11
CA LEU A 127 22.66 1.87 -6.32
C LEU A 127 23.31 2.47 -7.58
N MET A 128 23.39 3.80 -7.68
CA MET A 128 24.00 4.47 -8.83
C MET A 128 25.49 4.17 -8.94
N ASP A 129 26.22 4.20 -7.81
CA ASP A 129 27.64 3.81 -7.76
C ASP A 129 27.85 2.37 -8.24
N TYR A 130 27.02 1.44 -7.75
CA TYR A 130 27.05 0.04 -8.19
C TYR A 130 26.80 -0.10 -9.70
N LEU A 131 25.82 0.62 -10.25
CA LEU A 131 25.51 0.58 -11.68
C LEU A 131 26.64 1.16 -12.53
N ASP A 132 27.28 2.24 -12.08
CA ASP A 132 28.44 2.82 -12.77
C ASP A 132 29.63 1.86 -12.77
N LYS A 133 29.94 1.28 -11.60
CA LYS A 133 30.99 0.28 -11.46
C LYS A 133 30.74 -0.93 -12.37
N ARG A 134 29.52 -1.46 -12.38
CA ARG A 134 29.13 -2.59 -13.25
C ARG A 134 29.25 -2.28 -14.74
N ARG A 135 29.03 -1.03 -15.14
CA ARG A 135 29.23 -0.59 -16.52
C ARG A 135 30.71 -0.60 -16.89
N ASN A 136 31.57 -0.07 -16.02
CA ASN A 136 33.00 0.08 -16.29
C ASN A 136 33.77 -1.27 -16.27
N GLU A 137 33.21 -2.30 -15.64
CA GLU A 137 33.77 -3.67 -15.62
C GLU A 137 33.40 -4.49 -16.89
N ALA A 138 32.49 -4.00 -17.73
CA ALA A 138 32.00 -4.70 -18.92
C ALA A 138 32.73 -4.29 -20.22
N ASP A 139 33.64 -3.32 -20.15
CA ASP A 139 34.55 -2.87 -21.21
C ASP A 139 35.95 -3.50 -21.03
#